data_AF-A0A850GAA4-F1
#
_entry.id   AF-A0A850GAA4-F1
#
_cell.length_a   1.000
_cell.length_b   1.000
_cell.length_c   1.000
_cell.angle_alpha   90.00
_cell.angle_beta   90.00
_cell.angle_gamma   90.00
#
_symmetry.space_group_name_H-M   'P 1'
#
loop_
_entity.id
_entity.type
_entity.pdbx_description
1 polymer ?
#
loop_
_entity_poly.entity_id
_entity_poly.type
_entity_poly.pdbx_seq_one_letter_code
_entity_poly.pdbx_strand_id
1 'polypeptide(L)'
;MQPANVALDHHLARGLLRNAVTWLELEAEAGQRHGWRAREIGAVAILGGFGGLAARAERLLDDDKDGRDPVLPHGAELAEMYPPYDPQSVFARVRRSPPAHLQLVLEREFDRAWMVCADDGQREEVIAMRALLGDLDGAAATLERAQLSDQRHLGPMMVIAIEAARAGEAARTRQMILDELGNQDGLDWWVPVAAGLLGRLPWDGYPLHC
;
A
#
# COMPACT_ATOMS: atom_id res chain seq x y z
N MET A 1 -20.35 16.35 2.15
CA MET A 1 -20.63 15.40 1.05
C MET A 1 -19.98 14.09 1.46
N GLN A 2 -20.77 13.08 1.86
CA GLN A 2 -20.20 11.75 2.11
C GLN A 2 -19.68 11.23 0.77
N PRO A 3 -18.43 10.75 0.66
CA PRO A 3 -18.00 10.12 -0.58
C PRO A 3 -18.92 8.92 -0.82
N ALA A 4 -19.44 8.83 -2.04
CA ALA A 4 -20.15 7.66 -2.51
C ALA A 4 -19.30 6.43 -2.15
N ASN A 5 -19.96 5.36 -1.70
CA ASN A 5 -19.33 4.09 -1.41
C ASN A 5 -18.82 3.50 -2.74
N VAL A 6 -17.70 4.02 -3.25
CA VAL A 6 -17.08 3.59 -4.51
C VAL A 6 -16.75 2.12 -4.32
N ALA A 7 -17.32 1.26 -5.16
CA ALA A 7 -17.07 -0.17 -5.10
C ALA A 7 -15.59 -0.43 -5.39
N LEU A 8 -14.80 -0.67 -4.35
CA LEU A 8 -13.37 -0.94 -4.47
C LEU A 8 -13.13 -2.29 -5.16
N ASP A 9 -12.01 -2.43 -5.88
CA ASP A 9 -11.75 -3.59 -6.77
C ASP A 9 -11.30 -4.85 -5.99
N HIS A 10 -12.27 -5.54 -5.40
CA HIS A 10 -12.06 -6.79 -4.66
C HIS A 10 -11.50 -7.91 -5.54
N HIS A 11 -11.83 -7.92 -6.84
CA HIS A 11 -11.33 -8.94 -7.75
C HIS A 11 -9.83 -8.77 -7.98
N LEU A 12 -9.38 -7.53 -8.21
CA LEU A 12 -7.96 -7.23 -8.32
C LEU A 12 -7.22 -7.52 -7.02
N ALA A 13 -7.76 -7.09 -5.87
CA ALA A 13 -7.18 -7.38 -4.56
C ALA A 13 -6.99 -8.90 -4.33
N ARG A 14 -8.00 -9.71 -4.68
CA ARG A 14 -7.91 -11.17 -4.62
C ARG A 14 -6.83 -11.73 -5.55
N GLY A 15 -6.69 -11.16 -6.75
CA GLY A 15 -5.66 -11.55 -7.72
C GLY A 15 -4.24 -11.31 -7.18
N LEU A 16 -4.00 -10.13 -6.60
CA LEU A 16 -2.72 -9.78 -5.97
C LEU A 16 -2.40 -10.72 -4.80
N LEU A 17 -3.35 -10.96 -3.90
CA LEU A 17 -3.15 -11.86 -2.77
C LEU A 17 -2.93 -13.31 -3.21
N ARG A 18 -3.59 -13.75 -4.30
CA ARG A 18 -3.33 -15.08 -4.87
C ARG A 18 -1.88 -15.21 -5.33
N ASN A 19 -1.35 -14.19 -6.01
CA ASN A 19 0.05 -14.18 -6.45
C ASN A 19 0.99 -14.19 -5.25
N ALA A 20 0.71 -13.38 -4.22
CA ALA A 20 1.50 -13.32 -2.99
C ALA A 20 1.53 -14.66 -2.23
N VAL A 21 0.39 -15.35 -2.09
CA VAL A 21 0.32 -16.70 -1.50
C VAL A 21 1.12 -17.69 -2.34
N THR A 22 0.98 -17.67 -3.66
CA THR A 22 1.73 -18.59 -4.53
C THR A 22 3.23 -18.35 -4.46
N TRP A 23 3.67 -17.10 -4.35
CA TRP A 23 5.08 -16.79 -4.09
C TRP A 23 5.57 -17.42 -2.78
N LEU A 24 4.80 -17.29 -1.68
CA LEU A 24 5.17 -17.89 -0.40
C LEU A 24 5.26 -19.42 -0.44
N GLU A 25 4.36 -20.06 -1.19
CA GLU A 25 4.39 -21.51 -1.37
C GLU A 25 5.67 -21.95 -2.11
N LEU A 26 6.07 -21.23 -3.16
CA LEU A 26 7.31 -21.51 -3.91
C LEU A 26 8.55 -21.30 -3.05
N GLU A 27 8.58 -20.26 -2.23
CA GLU A 27 9.67 -20.02 -1.27
C GLU A 27 9.77 -21.14 -0.24
N ALA A 28 8.62 -21.57 0.31
CA ALA A 28 8.56 -22.66 1.26
C ALA A 28 9.04 -23.99 0.64
N GLU A 29 8.70 -24.27 -0.63
CA GLU A 29 9.23 -25.40 -1.39
C GLU A 29 10.75 -25.31 -1.58
N ALA A 30 11.29 -24.11 -1.74
CA ALA A 30 12.73 -23.83 -1.78
C ALA A 30 13.40 -23.85 -0.40
N GLY A 31 12.67 -24.12 0.68
CA GLY A 31 13.16 -24.15 2.05
C GLY A 31 13.32 -22.77 2.71
N GLN A 32 12.89 -21.70 2.05
CA GLN A 32 12.83 -20.35 2.61
C GLN A 32 11.45 -20.11 3.22
N ARG A 33 11.40 -19.77 4.51
CA ARG A 33 10.14 -19.51 5.20
C ARG A 33 10.01 -18.05 5.59
N HIS A 34 8.82 -17.52 5.38
CA HIS A 34 8.49 -16.11 5.59
C HIS A 34 7.22 -15.99 6.43
N GLY A 35 7.25 -16.51 7.67
CA GLY A 35 6.07 -16.59 8.55
C GLY A 35 5.39 -15.25 8.78
N TRP A 36 6.17 -14.17 8.95
CA TRP A 36 5.62 -12.81 9.05
C TRP A 36 4.84 -12.39 7.80
N ARG A 37 5.36 -12.67 6.60
CA ARG A 37 4.66 -12.35 5.33
C ARG A 37 3.40 -13.20 5.15
N ALA A 38 3.44 -14.47 5.53
CA ALA A 38 2.25 -15.32 5.55
C ALA A 38 1.17 -14.74 6.47
N ARG A 39 1.57 -14.21 7.64
CA ARG A 39 0.66 -13.55 8.58
C ARG A 39 0.02 -12.29 7.99
N GLU A 40 0.80 -11.42 7.33
CA GLU A 40 0.30 -10.22 6.66
C GLU A 40 -0.67 -10.55 5.52
N ILE A 41 -0.30 -11.47 4.64
CA ILE A 41 -1.13 -11.90 3.50
C ILE A 41 -2.44 -12.53 3.99
N GLY A 42 -2.37 -13.39 5.00
CA GLY A 42 -3.54 -13.99 5.63
C GLY A 42 -4.45 -12.95 6.29
N ALA A 43 -3.89 -11.94 6.95
CA ALA A 43 -4.65 -10.83 7.53
C ALA A 43 -5.47 -10.08 6.49
N VAL A 44 -4.83 -9.67 5.38
CA VAL A 44 -5.53 -8.97 4.29
C VAL A 44 -6.55 -9.89 3.60
N ALA A 45 -6.25 -11.18 3.46
CA ALA A 45 -7.21 -12.15 2.92
C ALA A 45 -8.46 -12.31 3.80
N ILE A 46 -8.32 -12.30 5.14
CA ILE A 46 -9.47 -12.31 6.06
C ILE A 46 -10.31 -11.04 5.87
N LEU A 47 -9.67 -9.87 5.79
CA LEU A 47 -10.35 -8.58 5.62
C LEU A 47 -11.12 -8.50 4.29
N GLY A 48 -10.63 -9.17 3.24
CA GLY A 48 -11.31 -9.27 1.94
C GLY A 48 -12.36 -10.40 1.86
N GLY A 49 -12.54 -11.20 2.91
CA GLY A 49 -13.43 -12.37 2.88
C GLY A 49 -12.93 -13.53 2.02
N PHE A 50 -11.62 -13.59 1.74
CA PHE A 50 -11.00 -14.60 0.89
C PHE A 50 -10.55 -15.82 1.70
N GLY A 51 -11.50 -16.52 2.35
CA GLY A 51 -11.20 -17.62 3.28
C GLY A 51 -10.27 -18.71 2.74
N GLY A 52 -10.35 -19.04 1.45
CA GLY A 52 -9.45 -19.99 0.81
C GLY A 52 -7.99 -19.51 0.70
N LEU A 53 -7.75 -18.20 0.56
CA LEU A 53 -6.41 -17.62 0.59
C LEU A 53 -5.89 -17.50 2.02
N ALA A 54 -6.76 -17.12 2.97
CA ALA A 54 -6.41 -17.07 4.39
C ALA A 54 -5.95 -18.46 4.90
N ALA A 55 -6.71 -19.52 4.60
CA ALA A 55 -6.36 -20.89 4.99
C ALA A 55 -5.07 -21.41 4.31
N ARG A 56 -4.72 -20.89 3.12
CA ARG A 56 -3.44 -21.21 2.47
C ARG A 56 -2.28 -20.53 3.18
N ALA A 57 -2.43 -19.23 3.49
CA ALA A 57 -1.45 -18.48 4.25
C ALA A 57 -1.23 -19.07 5.65
N GLU A 58 -2.29 -19.51 6.33
CA GLU A 58 -2.24 -20.15 7.64
C GLU A 58 -1.34 -21.39 7.65
N ARG A 59 -1.45 -22.27 6.64
CA ARG A 59 -0.60 -23.46 6.51
C ARG A 59 0.89 -23.16 6.35
N LEU A 60 1.24 -21.93 5.98
CA LEU A 60 2.62 -21.49 5.78
C LEU A 60 3.23 -20.89 7.04
N LEU A 61 2.45 -20.72 8.12
CA LEU A 61 2.91 -20.22 9.42
C LEU A 61 3.64 -21.29 10.25
N ASP A 62 3.38 -22.56 9.99
CA ASP A 62 3.52 -23.68 10.93
C ASP A 62 4.91 -24.35 11.00
N ASP A 63 6.04 -23.62 10.90
CA ASP A 63 7.38 -24.24 11.07
C ASP A 63 8.47 -23.31 11.66
N ASP A 64 8.09 -22.20 12.28
CA ASP A 64 9.09 -21.35 12.94
C ASP A 64 9.54 -22.00 14.27
N LYS A 65 10.78 -22.50 14.31
CA LYS A 65 11.35 -23.32 15.40
C LYS A 65 11.52 -22.56 16.74
N ASP A 66 11.08 -21.32 16.83
CA ASP A 66 11.32 -20.40 17.96
C ASP A 66 10.18 -20.33 19.00
N GLY A 67 9.17 -21.22 18.91
CA GLY A 67 8.27 -21.53 20.03
C GLY A 67 7.16 -20.52 20.32
N ARG A 68 6.87 -19.62 19.37
CA ARG A 68 5.58 -18.91 19.28
C ARG A 68 5.07 -19.05 17.86
N ASP A 69 4.18 -20.01 17.64
CA ASP A 69 3.54 -20.19 16.32
C ASP A 69 2.82 -18.89 15.95
N PRO A 70 3.22 -18.21 14.86
CA PRO A 70 2.51 -17.02 14.42
C PRO A 70 1.12 -17.48 13.97
N VAL A 71 0.07 -17.11 14.70
CA VAL A 71 -1.32 -17.34 14.28
C VAL A 71 -1.81 -16.20 13.40
N LEU A 72 -2.82 -16.47 12.57
CA LEU A 72 -3.48 -15.41 11.83
C LEU A 72 -4.16 -14.43 12.79
N PRO A 73 -3.99 -13.12 12.57
CA PRO A 73 -4.60 -12.10 13.42
C PRO A 73 -6.13 -12.14 13.29
N HIS A 74 -6.80 -11.76 14.36
CA HIS A 74 -8.27 -11.75 14.42
C HIS A 74 -8.83 -10.55 15.20
N GLY A 75 -10.07 -10.16 14.90
CA GLY A 75 -10.80 -9.14 15.64
C GLY A 75 -10.07 -7.80 15.70
N ALA A 76 -9.74 -7.34 16.91
CA ALA A 76 -9.09 -6.05 17.14
C ALA A 76 -7.68 -5.97 16.54
N GLU A 77 -6.93 -7.07 16.54
CA GLU A 77 -5.56 -7.13 16.00
C GLU A 77 -5.54 -6.88 14.49
N LEU A 78 -6.52 -7.43 13.74
CA LEU A 78 -6.68 -7.15 12.32
C LEU A 78 -6.95 -5.66 12.06
N ALA A 79 -7.79 -5.04 12.89
CA ALA A 79 -8.14 -3.64 12.77
C ALA A 79 -6.96 -2.72 13.15
N GLU A 80 -6.04 -3.17 14.00
CA GLU A 80 -4.82 -2.46 14.34
C GLU A 80 -3.78 -2.53 13.21
N MET A 81 -3.58 -3.72 12.63
CA MET A 81 -2.65 -3.92 11.51
C MET A 81 -3.08 -3.17 10.24
N TYR A 82 -4.36 -3.28 9.88
CA TYR A 82 -4.92 -2.71 8.66
C TYR A 82 -6.23 -1.99 8.99
N PRO A 83 -6.16 -0.79 9.59
CA PRO A 83 -7.35 -0.04 9.97
C PRO A 83 -8.19 0.32 8.74
N PRO A 84 -9.50 0.57 8.92
CA PRO A 84 -10.32 1.16 7.86
C PRO A 84 -9.64 2.42 7.31
N TYR A 85 -9.61 2.55 6.00
CA TYR A 85 -8.99 3.69 5.38
C TYR A 85 -9.78 4.96 5.67
N ASP A 86 -9.11 5.90 6.34
CA ASP A 86 -9.60 7.26 6.56
C ASP A 86 -8.52 8.29 6.16
N PRO A 87 -8.73 9.12 5.11
CA PRO A 87 -7.79 10.15 4.72
C PRO A 87 -7.50 11.16 5.84
N GLN A 88 -8.47 11.42 6.72
CA GLN A 88 -8.27 12.37 7.83
C GLN A 88 -7.23 11.85 8.82
N SER A 89 -7.20 10.54 9.07
CA SER A 89 -6.19 9.90 9.90
C SER A 89 -4.78 10.02 9.30
N VAL A 90 -4.64 9.90 7.97
CA VAL A 90 -3.37 10.13 7.27
C VAL A 90 -2.94 11.58 7.41
N PHE A 91 -3.82 12.55 7.12
CA PHE A 91 -3.50 13.97 7.25
C PHE A 91 -3.22 14.40 8.69
N ALA A 92 -3.92 13.82 9.67
CA ALA A 92 -3.68 14.10 11.08
C ALA A 92 -2.27 13.68 11.50
N ARG A 93 -1.75 12.57 10.97
CA ARG A 93 -0.37 12.14 11.20
C ARG A 93 0.62 13.18 10.67
N VAL A 94 0.46 13.58 9.41
CA VAL A 94 1.34 14.56 8.75
C VAL A 94 1.29 15.94 9.43
N ARG A 95 0.11 16.39 9.89
CA ARG A 95 -0.08 17.72 10.50
C ARG A 95 0.48 17.86 11.92
N ARG A 96 0.84 16.78 12.61
CA ARG A 96 1.34 16.87 14.00
C ARG A 96 2.63 17.67 14.11
N SER A 97 3.51 17.55 13.12
CA SER A 97 4.75 18.32 13.03
C SER A 97 5.28 18.25 11.59
N PRO A 98 4.63 18.93 10.62
CA PRO A 98 4.99 18.79 9.22
C PRO A 98 6.38 19.38 8.97
N PRO A 99 7.32 18.61 8.38
CA PRO A 99 8.52 19.18 7.76
C PRO A 99 8.16 20.23 6.70
N ALA A 100 9.13 21.08 6.36
CA ALA A 100 8.90 22.24 5.49
C ALA A 100 8.27 21.89 4.13
N HIS A 101 8.72 20.82 3.46
CA HIS A 101 8.15 20.39 2.18
C HIS A 101 6.70 19.92 2.35
N LEU A 102 6.37 19.16 3.40
CA LEU A 102 5.01 18.68 3.64
C LEU A 102 4.05 19.79 4.03
N GLN A 103 4.53 20.82 4.74
CA GLN A 103 3.73 22.02 4.99
C GLN A 103 3.33 22.70 3.68
N LEU A 104 4.28 22.91 2.76
CA LEU A 104 4.01 23.48 1.45
C LEU A 104 3.05 22.62 0.62
N VAL A 105 3.17 21.28 0.69
CA VAL A 105 2.23 20.37 0.03
C VAL A 105 0.80 20.52 0.58
N LEU A 106 0.64 20.62 1.91
CA LEU A 106 -0.67 20.85 2.53
C LEU A 106 -1.30 22.18 2.11
N GLU A 107 -0.47 23.18 1.80
CA GLU A 107 -0.85 24.48 1.24
C GLU A 107 -1.06 24.44 -0.30
N ARG A 108 -0.86 23.26 -0.93
CA ARG A 108 -0.91 23.02 -2.39
C ARG A 108 0.14 23.78 -3.19
N GLU A 109 1.26 24.16 -2.56
CA GLU A 109 2.41 24.79 -3.21
C GLU A 109 3.43 23.74 -3.69
N PHE A 110 3.01 22.83 -4.58
CA PHE A 110 3.80 21.64 -4.94
C PHE A 110 5.18 21.95 -5.54
N ASP A 111 5.30 22.95 -6.40
CA ASP A 111 6.60 23.31 -7.00
C ASP A 111 7.58 23.85 -5.95
N ARG A 112 7.08 24.63 -4.98
CA ARG A 112 7.90 25.11 -3.86
C ARG A 112 8.27 23.99 -2.92
N ALA A 113 7.33 23.09 -2.62
CA ALA A 113 7.61 21.89 -1.84
C ALA A 113 8.74 21.06 -2.46
N TRP A 114 8.68 20.85 -3.78
CA TRP A 114 9.70 20.11 -4.53
C TRP A 114 11.08 20.75 -4.43
N MET A 115 11.16 22.09 -4.57
CA MET A 115 12.43 22.82 -4.51
C MET A 115 13.12 22.76 -3.14
N VAL A 116 12.36 22.59 -2.05
CA VAL A 116 12.93 22.53 -0.70
C VAL A 116 13.25 21.11 -0.23
N CYS A 117 12.92 20.08 -1.02
CA CYS A 117 13.26 18.70 -0.70
C CYS A 117 14.78 18.51 -0.63
N ALA A 118 15.27 18.01 0.50
CA ALA A 118 16.69 17.75 0.75
C ALA A 118 17.18 16.42 0.15
N ASP A 119 16.28 15.45 -0.01
CA ASP A 119 16.58 14.11 -0.48
C ASP A 119 15.40 13.50 -1.24
N ASP A 120 15.60 12.30 -1.79
CA ASP A 120 14.60 11.58 -2.56
C ASP A 120 13.42 11.07 -1.71
N GLY A 121 13.62 10.80 -0.42
CA GLY A 121 12.53 10.39 0.48
C GLY A 121 11.52 11.51 0.67
N GLN A 122 11.99 12.75 0.80
CA GLN A 122 11.11 13.92 0.84
C GLN A 122 10.37 14.13 -0.48
N ARG A 123 10.98 13.79 -1.63
CA ARG A 123 10.32 13.85 -2.94
C ARG A 123 9.21 12.79 -3.06
N GLU A 124 9.44 11.58 -2.55
CA GLU A 124 8.41 10.53 -2.45
C GLU A 124 7.21 11.02 -1.64
N GLU A 125 7.47 11.63 -0.48
CA GLU A 125 6.44 12.22 0.39
C GLU A 125 5.62 13.29 -0.34
N VAL A 126 6.27 14.17 -1.12
CA VAL A 126 5.57 15.19 -1.93
C VAL A 126 4.62 14.54 -2.93
N ILE A 127 5.10 13.53 -3.67
CA ILE A 127 4.31 12.84 -4.70
C ILE A 127 3.12 12.10 -4.06
N ALA A 128 3.37 11.34 -3.01
CA ALA A 128 2.34 10.60 -2.28
C ALA A 128 1.28 11.54 -1.69
N MET A 129 1.70 12.65 -1.08
CA MET A 129 0.78 13.64 -0.52
C MET A 129 -0.03 14.38 -1.59
N ARG A 130 0.56 14.62 -2.76
CA ARG A 130 -0.15 15.20 -3.91
C ARG A 130 -1.29 14.29 -4.37
N ALA A 131 -1.04 12.98 -4.46
CA ALA A 131 -2.07 11.99 -4.75
C ALA A 131 -3.16 11.95 -3.67
N LEU A 132 -2.78 11.94 -2.39
CA LEU A 132 -3.71 11.96 -1.25
C LEU A 132 -4.63 13.20 -1.23
N LEU A 133 -4.13 14.34 -1.72
CA LEU A 133 -4.90 15.58 -1.86
C LEU A 133 -5.81 15.60 -3.10
N GLY A 134 -5.85 14.49 -3.84
CA GLY A 134 -6.68 14.26 -5.03
C GLY A 134 -6.06 14.76 -6.33
N ASP A 135 -4.81 15.24 -6.34
CA ASP A 135 -4.12 15.66 -7.56
C ASP A 135 -3.36 14.48 -8.18
N LEU A 136 -4.11 13.51 -8.69
CA LEU A 136 -3.57 12.26 -9.26
C LEU A 136 -2.73 12.51 -10.52
N ASP A 137 -3.22 13.36 -11.42
CA ASP A 137 -2.52 13.71 -12.66
C ASP A 137 -1.19 14.41 -12.35
N GLY A 138 -1.22 15.35 -11.40
CA GLY A 138 -0.04 16.03 -10.94
C GLY A 138 0.96 15.12 -10.24
N ALA A 139 0.48 14.20 -9.41
CA ALA A 139 1.34 13.21 -8.74
C ALA A 139 2.03 12.29 -9.76
N ALA A 140 1.28 11.72 -10.72
CA ALA A 140 1.82 10.87 -11.77
C ALA A 140 2.85 11.61 -12.64
N ALA A 141 2.53 12.83 -13.08
CA ALA A 141 3.45 13.64 -13.86
C ALA A 141 4.71 14.04 -13.08
N THR A 142 4.61 14.27 -11.77
CA THR A 142 5.79 14.53 -10.94
C THR A 142 6.63 13.26 -10.80
N LEU A 143 6.00 12.11 -10.55
CA LEU A 143 6.69 10.81 -10.41
C LEU A 143 7.52 10.48 -11.66
N GLU A 144 6.92 10.57 -12.85
CA GLU A 144 7.61 10.31 -14.13
C GLU A 144 8.87 11.18 -14.33
N ARG A 145 8.86 12.40 -13.79
CA ARG A 145 9.98 13.36 -13.89
C ARG A 145 10.99 13.23 -12.75
N ALA A 146 10.67 12.50 -11.69
CA ALA A 146 11.36 12.57 -10.41
C ALA A 146 12.77 11.97 -10.41
N GLN A 147 13.17 11.21 -11.45
CA GLN A 147 14.46 10.50 -11.55
C GLN A 147 14.82 9.72 -10.27
N LEU A 148 13.82 9.18 -9.56
CA LEU A 148 14.03 8.35 -8.38
C LEU A 148 14.59 6.99 -8.79
N SER A 149 15.25 6.29 -7.86
CA SER A 149 15.57 4.89 -8.07
C SER A 149 14.30 4.04 -8.18
N ASP A 150 14.40 2.87 -8.82
CA ASP A 150 13.25 1.97 -8.99
C ASP A 150 12.59 1.61 -7.65
N GLN A 151 13.39 1.37 -6.61
CA GLN A 151 12.89 1.09 -5.26
C GLN A 151 12.08 2.25 -4.67
N ARG A 152 12.51 3.49 -4.91
CA ARG A 152 11.84 4.71 -4.40
C ARG A 152 10.63 5.11 -5.25
N HIS A 153 10.52 4.63 -6.47
CA HIS A 153 9.32 4.80 -7.30
C HIS A 153 8.11 4.04 -6.75
N LEU A 154 8.35 2.91 -6.06
CA LEU A 154 7.30 1.98 -5.65
C LEU A 154 6.29 2.61 -4.68
N GLY A 155 6.77 3.28 -3.63
CA GLY A 155 5.94 3.90 -2.60
C GLY A 155 4.90 4.87 -3.18
N PRO A 156 5.33 5.94 -3.87
CA PRO A 156 4.41 6.88 -4.48
C PRO A 156 3.48 6.24 -5.51
N MET A 157 3.96 5.28 -6.30
CA MET A 157 3.15 4.58 -7.30
C MET A 157 2.01 3.79 -6.65
N MET A 158 2.28 3.09 -5.53
CA MET A 158 1.24 2.41 -4.76
C MET A 158 0.18 3.39 -4.24
N VAL A 159 0.61 4.53 -3.68
CA VAL A 159 -0.33 5.56 -3.19
C VAL A 159 -1.20 6.08 -4.32
N ILE A 160 -0.62 6.44 -5.47
CA ILE A 160 -1.40 6.92 -6.62
C ILE A 160 -2.41 5.86 -7.07
N ALA A 161 -2.01 4.59 -7.17
CA ALA A 161 -2.91 3.50 -7.57
C ALA A 161 -4.08 3.31 -6.58
N ILE A 162 -3.81 3.37 -5.27
CA ILE A 162 -4.84 3.25 -4.23
C ILE A 162 -5.79 4.46 -4.27
N GLU A 163 -5.27 5.67 -4.39
CA GLU A 163 -6.09 6.88 -4.47
C GLU A 163 -6.91 6.94 -5.77
N ALA A 164 -6.36 6.48 -6.90
CA ALA A 164 -7.11 6.33 -8.16
C ALA A 164 -8.28 5.36 -8.00
N ALA A 165 -8.08 4.23 -7.30
CA ALA A 165 -9.14 3.27 -7.03
C ALA A 165 -10.25 3.89 -6.17
N ARG A 166 -9.87 4.65 -5.14
CA ARG A 166 -10.80 5.38 -4.26
C ARG A 166 -11.57 6.48 -4.98
N ALA A 167 -10.95 7.12 -5.98
CA ALA A 167 -11.58 8.10 -6.86
C ALA A 167 -12.53 7.45 -7.89
N GLY A 168 -12.58 6.11 -7.99
CA GLY A 168 -13.39 5.39 -8.96
C GLY A 168 -12.74 5.30 -10.35
N GLU A 169 -11.45 5.62 -10.47
CA GLU A 169 -10.69 5.57 -11.72
C GLU A 169 -10.18 4.15 -12.01
N ALA A 170 -11.11 3.20 -12.21
CA ALA A 170 -10.79 1.78 -12.35
C ALA A 170 -9.83 1.47 -13.52
N ALA A 171 -9.90 2.22 -14.62
CA ALA A 171 -9.00 2.05 -15.76
C ALA A 171 -7.55 2.42 -15.40
N ARG A 172 -7.36 3.61 -14.81
CA ARG A 172 -6.05 4.08 -14.33
C ARG A 172 -5.48 3.15 -13.26
N THR A 173 -6.32 2.74 -12.31
CA THR A 173 -5.94 1.79 -11.25
C THR A 173 -5.35 0.51 -11.85
N ARG A 174 -6.02 -0.08 -12.85
CA ARG A 174 -5.54 -1.31 -13.49
C ARG A 174 -4.27 -1.09 -14.30
N GLN A 175 -4.17 0.01 -15.04
CA GLN A 175 -2.97 0.36 -15.77
C GLN A 175 -1.76 0.45 -14.83
N MET A 176 -1.86 1.22 -13.74
CA MET A 176 -0.76 1.36 -12.78
C MET A 176 -0.41 0.03 -12.11
N ILE A 177 -1.40 -0.78 -11.74
CA ILE A 177 -1.17 -2.04 -11.02
C ILE A 177 -0.61 -3.14 -11.93
N LEU A 178 -1.14 -3.28 -13.14
CA LEU A 178 -0.78 -4.38 -14.03
C LEU A 178 0.44 -4.04 -14.89
N ASP A 179 0.55 -2.79 -15.35
CA ASP A 179 1.57 -2.40 -16.30
C ASP A 179 2.80 -1.79 -15.63
N GLU A 180 2.63 -1.00 -14.56
CA GLU A 180 3.76 -0.35 -13.89
C GLU A 180 4.26 -1.19 -12.71
N LEU A 181 3.40 -1.44 -11.72
CA LEU A 181 3.74 -2.27 -10.56
C LEU A 181 3.97 -3.74 -10.93
N GLY A 182 3.25 -4.25 -11.93
CA GLY A 182 3.38 -5.63 -12.42
C GLY A 182 4.79 -6.00 -12.92
N ASN A 183 5.62 -5.02 -13.24
CA ASN A 183 7.00 -5.21 -13.66
C ASN A 183 8.01 -5.19 -12.49
N GLN A 184 7.56 -5.00 -11.26
CA GLN A 184 8.38 -4.95 -10.06
C GLN A 184 8.27 -6.24 -9.24
N ASP A 185 9.29 -6.54 -8.44
CA ASP A 185 9.25 -7.65 -7.48
C ASP A 185 8.08 -7.50 -6.52
N GLY A 186 7.30 -8.59 -6.41
CA GLY A 186 5.87 -8.47 -6.15
C GLY A 186 5.45 -8.19 -4.72
N LEU A 187 6.16 -8.76 -3.73
CA LEU A 187 5.66 -8.76 -2.36
C LEU A 187 5.55 -7.37 -1.74
N ASP A 188 6.51 -6.49 -2.02
CA ASP A 188 6.60 -5.18 -1.40
C ASP A 188 5.44 -4.27 -1.79
N TRP A 189 4.68 -4.62 -2.83
CA TRP A 189 3.50 -3.87 -3.26
C TRP A 189 2.21 -4.66 -3.33
N TRP A 190 2.23 -5.99 -3.55
CA TRP A 190 1.00 -6.79 -3.64
C TRP A 190 0.13 -6.66 -2.39
N VAL A 191 0.73 -6.75 -1.20
CA VAL A 191 0.00 -6.72 0.06
C VAL A 191 -0.51 -5.32 0.39
N PRO A 192 0.32 -4.25 0.35
CA PRO A 192 -0.16 -2.89 0.55
C PRO A 192 -1.27 -2.48 -0.43
N VAL A 193 -1.10 -2.76 -1.72
CA VAL A 193 -2.09 -2.41 -2.74
C VAL A 193 -3.37 -3.22 -2.56
N ALA A 194 -3.30 -4.52 -2.28
CA ALA A 194 -4.48 -5.31 -1.99
C ALA A 194 -5.25 -4.78 -0.76
N ALA A 195 -4.55 -4.38 0.30
CA ALA A 195 -5.18 -3.76 1.47
C ALA A 195 -5.88 -2.44 1.11
N GLY A 196 -5.22 -1.57 0.34
CA GLY A 196 -5.80 -0.31 -0.16
C GLY A 196 -7.06 -0.54 -1.02
N LEU A 197 -7.02 -1.52 -1.93
CA LEU A 197 -8.16 -1.93 -2.75
C LEU A 197 -9.30 -2.58 -1.96
N LEU A 198 -9.08 -2.95 -0.70
CA LEU A 198 -10.11 -3.43 0.22
C LEU A 198 -10.56 -2.33 1.20
N GLY A 199 -10.11 -1.09 0.99
CA GLY A 199 -10.49 0.05 1.81
C GLY A 199 -9.81 0.04 3.17
N ARG A 200 -8.62 -0.54 3.25
CA ARG A 200 -7.76 -0.57 4.43
C ARG A 200 -6.55 0.33 4.22
N LEU A 201 -6.01 0.88 5.29
CA LEU A 201 -4.84 1.74 5.22
C LEU A 201 -3.56 0.90 5.36
N PRO A 202 -2.70 0.82 4.33
CA PRO A 202 -1.46 0.08 4.39
C PRO A 202 -0.32 1.01 4.81
N TRP A 203 -0.15 1.24 6.12
CA TRP A 203 0.87 2.19 6.63
C TRP A 203 2.26 1.94 6.05
N ASP A 204 2.68 0.68 5.95
CA ASP A 204 4.00 0.30 5.45
C ASP A 204 4.18 0.56 3.94
N GLY A 205 3.09 0.76 3.19
CA GLY A 205 3.13 1.10 1.76
C GLY A 205 3.16 2.60 1.47
N TYR A 206 3.00 3.46 2.48
CA TYR A 206 2.94 4.91 2.30
C TYR A 206 4.31 5.50 2.69
N PRO A 207 5.01 6.20 1.77
CA PRO A 207 6.29 6.83 2.07
C PRO A 207 6.03 8.11 2.86
N LEU A 208 5.58 8.00 4.12
CA LEU A 208 5.33 9.11 5.03
C LEU A 208 6.15 8.91 6.30
N HIS A 209 7.36 9.46 6.31
CA HIS A 209 8.33 9.38 7.41
C HIS A 209 8.18 10.59 8.34
N CYS A 210 6.95 10.83 8.81
CA CYS A 210 6.60 11.87 9.78
C CYS A 210 6.26 11.30 11.17
#